data_AF-A0AAE4V3H5-F1
#
_entry.id   AF-A0AAE4V3H5-F1
#
_cell.length_a   1.000
_cell.length_b   1.000
_cell.length_c   1.000
_cell.angle_alpha   90.00
_cell.angle_beta   90.00
_cell.angle_gamma   90.00
#
_symmetry.space_group_name_H-M   'P 1'
#
loop_
_entity.id
_entity.type
_entity.pdbx_description
1 polymer ?
#
loop_
_entity_poly.entity_id
_entity_poly.type
_entity_poly.pdbx_seq_one_letter_code
_entity_poly.pdbx_strand_id
1 'polypeptide(L)'
;LLVTLAQWRTAPPLTIEPGAGPKVIAKAVKRAGRKARKRLTAAVADSDATELHRARKAAKRARYAAELATPLLGGKAEKKVSEYKHVQKVLGEHQDSVLAADNLRALGARAGVTEGENGFTFGLLYALELENARQARADAAHLVK
;
A
#
# COMPACT_ATOMS: atom_id res chain seq x y z
N LEU A 1 -21.94 -3.93 -18.61
CA LEU A 1 -20.65 -3.50 -18.02
C LEU A 1 -19.46 -4.35 -18.50
N LEU A 2 -19.43 -5.67 -18.28
CA LEU A 2 -18.28 -6.50 -18.69
C LEU A 2 -18.05 -6.53 -20.22
N VAL A 3 -19.13 -6.58 -21.03
CA VAL A 3 -19.05 -6.51 -22.50
C VAL A 3 -18.41 -5.19 -22.96
N THR A 4 -18.78 -4.07 -22.35
CA THR A 4 -18.22 -2.74 -22.62
C THR A 4 -16.72 -2.69 -22.31
N LEU A 5 -16.31 -3.23 -21.16
CA LEU A 5 -14.88 -3.31 -20.80
C LEU A 5 -14.08 -4.21 -21.75
N ALA A 6 -14.68 -5.32 -22.21
CA ALA A 6 -14.04 -6.19 -23.19
C ALA A 6 -13.81 -5.48 -24.53
N GLN A 7 -14.77 -4.68 -24.99
CA GLN A 7 -14.64 -3.85 -26.20
C GLN A 7 -13.54 -2.81 -26.03
N TRP A 8 -13.49 -2.10 -24.91
CA TRP A 8 -12.49 -1.05 -24.67
C TRP A 8 -11.06 -1.57 -24.54
N ARG A 9 -10.87 -2.86 -24.23
CA ARG A 9 -9.53 -3.47 -24.19
C ARG A 9 -8.87 -3.48 -25.57
N THR A 10 -9.65 -3.64 -26.64
CA THR A 10 -9.15 -3.73 -28.03
C THR A 10 -9.45 -2.49 -28.85
N ALA A 11 -10.54 -1.79 -28.55
CA ALA A 11 -10.95 -0.53 -29.18
C ALA A 11 -11.31 0.49 -28.09
N PRO A 12 -10.30 1.00 -27.35
CA PRO A 12 -10.55 2.00 -26.33
C PRO A 12 -11.12 3.27 -26.99
N PRO A 13 -12.17 3.89 -26.42
CA PRO A 13 -12.73 5.14 -26.91
C PRO A 13 -11.84 6.32 -26.51
N LEU A 14 -10.56 6.25 -26.87
CA LEU A 14 -9.53 7.23 -26.56
C LEU A 14 -9.00 7.81 -27.88
N THR A 15 -9.00 9.13 -27.98
CA THR A 15 -8.21 9.83 -28.99
C THR A 15 -6.73 9.69 -28.60
N ILE A 16 -5.96 8.90 -29.35
CA ILE A 16 -4.52 8.80 -29.14
C ILE A 16 -3.92 10.12 -29.63
N GLU A 17 -3.57 11.01 -28.70
CA GLU A 17 -2.87 12.24 -29.07
C GLU A 17 -1.46 11.92 -29.61
N PRO A 18 -1.04 12.56 -30.72
CA PRO A 18 0.33 12.46 -31.21
C PRO A 18 1.31 12.92 -30.12
N GLY A 19 2.19 12.04 -29.65
CA GLY A 19 3.19 12.38 -28.63
C GLY A 19 3.13 11.55 -27.33
N ALA A 20 2.23 10.57 -27.23
CA ALA A 20 2.25 9.54 -26.18
C ALA A 20 3.46 8.59 -26.32
N GLY A 21 4.67 9.13 -26.16
CA GLY A 21 5.94 8.41 -26.24
C GLY A 21 6.56 8.10 -24.87
N PRO A 22 7.73 7.45 -24.85
CA PRO A 22 8.44 7.06 -23.61
C PRO A 22 8.66 8.22 -22.62
N LYS A 23 8.82 9.46 -23.12
CA LYS A 23 8.97 10.66 -22.28
C LYS A 23 7.74 10.94 -21.40
N VAL A 24 6.53 10.77 -21.92
CA VAL A 24 5.28 10.99 -21.18
C VAL A 24 5.15 9.95 -20.07
N ILE A 25 5.43 8.69 -20.38
CA ILE A 25 5.41 7.58 -19.43
C ILE A 25 6.46 7.78 -18.33
N ALA A 26 7.70 8.15 -18.69
CA ALA A 26 8.74 8.46 -17.72
C ALA A 26 8.34 9.61 -16.77
N LYS A 27 7.69 10.66 -17.30
CA LYS A 27 7.16 11.77 -16.49
C LYS A 27 6.05 11.30 -15.54
N ALA A 28 5.15 10.42 -15.99
CA ALA A 28 4.10 9.84 -15.16
C ALA A 28 4.67 8.99 -14.01
N VAL A 29 5.64 8.11 -14.29
CA VAL A 29 6.35 7.33 -13.27
C VAL A 29 7.04 8.23 -12.25
N LYS A 30 7.76 9.27 -12.71
CA LYS A 30 8.42 10.24 -11.83
C LYS A 30 7.42 10.98 -10.94
N ARG A 31 6.26 11.38 -11.49
CA ARG A 31 5.19 12.06 -10.73
C ARG A 31 4.58 11.13 -9.67
N ALA A 32 4.28 9.88 -10.04
CA ALA A 32 3.76 8.89 -9.10
C ALA A 32 4.76 8.64 -7.95
N GLY A 33 6.04 8.47 -8.29
CA GLY A 33 7.09 8.27 -7.28
C GLY A 33 7.32 9.47 -6.36
N ARG A 34 7.29 10.71 -6.89
CA ARG A 34 7.35 11.92 -6.06
C ARG A 34 6.16 11.99 -5.10
N LYS A 35 4.96 11.64 -5.57
CA LYS A 35 3.76 11.62 -4.73
C LYS A 35 3.88 10.56 -3.63
N ALA A 36 4.38 9.36 -3.95
CA ALA A 36 4.63 8.31 -2.97
C ALA A 36 5.61 8.75 -1.87
N ARG A 37 6.77 9.29 -2.25
CA ARG A 37 7.75 9.84 -1.30
C ARG A 37 7.16 10.93 -0.42
N LYS A 38 6.47 11.93 -1.00
CA LYS A 38 5.83 13.01 -0.23
C LYS A 38 4.85 12.46 0.82
N ARG A 39 4.05 11.45 0.46
CA ARG A 39 3.08 10.84 1.38
C ARG A 39 3.75 9.99 2.44
N LEU A 40 4.82 9.28 2.09
CA LEU A 40 5.61 8.52 3.06
C LEU A 40 6.27 9.45 4.09
N THR A 41 6.90 10.56 3.65
CA THR A 41 7.45 11.57 4.58
C THR A 41 6.38 12.13 5.51
N ALA A 42 5.20 12.47 4.98
CA ALA A 42 4.09 12.95 5.81
C ALA A 42 3.63 11.88 6.83
N ALA A 43 3.51 10.63 6.40
CA ALA A 43 3.07 9.53 7.24
C ALA A 43 4.07 9.14 8.34
N VAL A 44 5.36 9.40 8.14
CA VAL A 44 6.39 9.19 9.16
C VAL A 44 6.45 10.37 10.15
N ALA A 45 6.18 11.59 9.69
CA ALA A 45 6.16 12.77 10.55
C ALA A 45 4.91 12.84 11.44
N ASP A 46 3.79 12.31 10.96
CA ASP A 46 2.51 12.26 11.68
C ASP A 46 2.34 10.89 12.37
N SER A 47 1.61 10.85 13.50
CA SER A 47 1.18 9.62 14.18
C SER A 47 -0.15 9.06 13.62
N ASP A 48 -0.81 9.75 12.69
CA ASP A 48 -2.10 9.34 12.10
C ASP A 48 -1.98 8.09 11.19
N ALA A 49 -2.77 7.06 11.50
CA ALA A 49 -2.89 5.84 10.69
C ALA A 49 -3.44 6.13 9.28
N THR A 50 -4.22 7.20 9.12
CA THR A 50 -4.76 7.65 7.83
C THR A 50 -3.65 8.07 6.87
N GLU A 51 -2.58 8.70 7.36
CA GLU A 51 -1.44 9.09 6.53
C GLU A 51 -0.64 7.87 6.07
N LEU A 52 -0.41 6.87 6.93
CA LEU A 52 0.21 5.60 6.54
C LEU A 52 -0.62 4.89 5.45
N HIS A 53 -1.94 4.90 5.59
CA HIS A 53 -2.83 4.35 4.57
C HIS A 53 -2.76 5.12 3.23
N ARG A 54 -2.70 6.45 3.28
CA ARG A 54 -2.51 7.32 2.09
C ARG A 54 -1.15 7.07 1.42
N ALA A 55 -0.08 6.88 2.22
CA ALA A 55 1.24 6.53 1.75
C ALA A 55 1.25 5.17 1.04
N ARG A 56 0.63 4.14 1.64
CA ARG A 56 0.50 2.80 1.04
C ARG A 56 -0.21 2.83 -0.32
N LYS A 57 -1.35 3.54 -0.41
CA LYS A 57 -2.06 3.74 -1.69
C LYS A 57 -1.17 4.43 -2.74
N ALA A 58 -0.37 5.42 -2.34
CA ALA A 58 0.54 6.11 -3.24
C ALA A 58 1.72 5.23 -3.69
N ALA A 59 2.31 4.44 -2.78
CA ALA A 59 3.36 3.48 -3.09
C ALA A 59 2.89 2.40 -4.07
N LYS A 60 1.68 1.84 -3.86
CA LYS A 60 1.07 0.86 -4.78
C LYS A 60 0.89 1.45 -6.19
N ARG A 61 0.42 2.70 -6.30
CA ARG A 61 0.30 3.41 -7.58
C ARG A 61 1.66 3.66 -8.23
N ALA A 62 2.68 4.02 -7.45
CA ALA A 62 4.03 4.22 -7.98
C ALA A 62 4.67 2.92 -8.47
N ARG A 63 4.45 1.80 -7.75
CA ARG A 63 4.84 0.47 -8.19
C ARG A 63 4.17 0.10 -9.51
N TYR A 64 2.84 0.21 -9.60
CA TYR A 64 2.13 -0.13 -10.84
C TYR A 64 2.53 0.75 -12.02
N ALA A 65 2.74 2.05 -11.80
CA ALA A 65 3.25 2.92 -12.85
C ALA A 65 4.63 2.46 -13.34
N ALA A 66 5.52 2.05 -12.44
CA ALA A 66 6.83 1.51 -12.80
C ALA A 66 6.73 0.15 -13.50
N GLU A 67 5.91 -0.78 -12.99
CA GLU A 67 5.69 -2.12 -13.58
C GLU A 67 5.19 -2.02 -15.03
N LEU A 68 4.20 -1.15 -15.27
CA LEU A 68 3.66 -0.91 -16.62
C LEU A 68 4.69 -0.26 -17.55
N ALA A 69 5.64 0.50 -17.01
CA ALA A 69 6.67 1.18 -17.78
C ALA A 69 7.93 0.33 -18.01
N THR A 70 8.07 -0.83 -17.35
CA THR A 70 9.25 -1.71 -17.45
C THR A 70 9.63 -2.05 -18.90
N PRO A 71 8.70 -2.45 -19.80
CA PRO A 71 9.06 -2.78 -21.18
C PRO A 71 9.68 -1.61 -21.97
N LEU A 72 9.42 -0.37 -21.54
CA LEU A 72 9.88 0.85 -22.24
C LEU A 72 11.09 1.50 -21.56
N LEU A 73 11.19 1.41 -20.23
CA LEU A 73 12.20 2.11 -19.42
C LEU A 73 13.28 1.16 -18.86
N GLY A 74 13.13 -0.15 -19.05
CA GLY A 74 14.10 -1.18 -18.67
C GLY A 74 14.45 -1.20 -17.18
N GLY A 75 15.69 -1.56 -16.86
CA GLY A 75 16.15 -1.78 -15.48
C GLY A 75 15.97 -0.59 -14.52
N LYS A 76 15.83 0.65 -15.01
CA LYS A 76 15.51 1.81 -14.15
C LYS A 76 14.10 1.68 -13.56
N ALA A 77 13.13 1.19 -14.33
CA ALA A 77 11.78 0.94 -13.85
C ALA A 77 11.75 -0.26 -12.89
N GLU A 78 12.48 -1.34 -13.19
CA GLU A 78 12.57 -2.52 -12.32
C GLU A 78 13.11 -2.19 -10.92
N LYS A 79 14.16 -1.36 -10.84
CA LYS A 79 14.67 -0.85 -9.56
C LYS A 79 13.59 -0.11 -8.77
N LYS A 80 12.77 0.70 -9.45
CA LYS A 80 11.64 1.40 -8.82
C LYS A 80 10.52 0.46 -8.39
N VAL A 81 10.26 -0.61 -9.15
CA VAL A 81 9.32 -1.66 -8.73
C VAL A 81 9.79 -2.28 -7.42
N SER A 82 11.06 -2.68 -7.33
CA SER A 82 11.64 -3.27 -6.12
C SER A 82 11.56 -2.33 -4.91
N GLU A 83 11.95 -1.06 -5.09
CA GLU A 83 11.86 -0.01 -4.07
C GLU A 83 10.43 0.11 -3.51
N TYR A 84 9.42 0.25 -4.37
CA TYR A 84 8.04 0.39 -3.89
C TYR A 84 7.40 -0.92 -3.42
N LYS A 85 7.91 -2.10 -3.82
CA LYS A 85 7.53 -3.38 -3.20
C LYS A 85 7.97 -3.40 -1.73
N HIS A 86 9.19 -2.96 -1.44
CA HIS A 86 9.68 -2.89 -0.07
C HIS A 86 8.86 -1.90 0.77
N VAL A 87 8.60 -0.69 0.26
CA VAL A 87 7.72 0.29 0.95
C VAL A 87 6.32 -0.29 1.16
N GLN A 88 5.75 -0.96 0.17
CA GLN A 88 4.42 -1.56 0.30
C GLN A 88 4.39 -2.67 1.35
N LYS A 89 5.46 -3.46 1.49
CA LYS A 89 5.57 -4.53 2.48
C LYS A 89 5.51 -3.98 3.90
N VAL A 90 6.40 -3.06 4.24
CA VAL A 90 6.49 -2.45 5.58
C VAL A 90 5.19 -1.73 5.96
N LEU A 91 4.65 -0.91 5.05
CA LEU A 91 3.37 -0.24 5.30
C LEU A 91 2.18 -1.22 5.33
N GLY A 92 2.35 -2.41 4.77
CA GLY A 92 1.38 -3.50 4.82
C GLY A 92 1.35 -4.17 6.16
N GLU A 93 2.51 -4.52 6.71
CA GLU A 93 2.63 -5.14 8.03
C GLU A 93 1.94 -4.29 9.10
N HIS A 94 2.13 -2.96 9.09
CA HIS A 94 1.40 -2.07 10.01
C HIS A 94 -0.13 -2.16 9.82
N GLN A 95 -0.63 -2.09 8.59
CA GLN A 95 -2.06 -2.12 8.33
C GLN A 95 -2.67 -3.48 8.71
N ASP A 96 -1.97 -4.57 8.39
CA ASP A 96 -2.43 -5.92 8.64
C ASP A 96 -2.50 -6.18 10.15
N SER A 97 -1.51 -5.72 10.93
CA SER A 97 -1.55 -5.79 12.39
C SER A 97 -2.65 -4.93 13.01
N VAL A 98 -2.90 -3.71 12.52
CA VAL A 98 -4.03 -2.88 13.02
C VAL A 98 -5.37 -3.57 12.77
N LEU A 99 -5.58 -4.11 11.56
CA LEU A 99 -6.82 -4.83 11.22
C LEU A 99 -6.95 -6.14 12.02
N ALA A 100 -5.85 -6.86 12.22
CA ALA A 100 -5.83 -8.07 13.05
C ALA A 100 -6.20 -7.74 14.50
N ALA A 101 -5.63 -6.67 15.07
CA ALA A 101 -5.95 -6.20 16.42
C ALA A 101 -7.45 -5.87 16.56
N ASP A 102 -8.03 -5.13 15.61
CA ASP A 102 -9.46 -4.82 15.64
C ASP A 102 -10.33 -6.08 15.61
N ASN A 103 -9.99 -7.06 14.75
CA ASN A 103 -10.69 -8.34 14.68
C ASN A 103 -10.54 -9.15 15.97
N LEU A 104 -9.33 -9.24 16.53
CA LEU A 104 -9.04 -9.96 17.77
C LEU A 104 -9.80 -9.35 18.94
N ARG A 105 -9.90 -8.02 19.02
CA ARG A 105 -10.71 -7.34 20.03
C ARG A 105 -12.19 -7.71 19.92
N ALA A 106 -12.74 -7.74 18.71
CA ALA A 106 -14.14 -8.13 18.48
C ALA A 106 -14.39 -9.59 18.87
N LEU A 107 -13.49 -10.50 18.49
CA LEU A 107 -13.57 -11.91 18.85
C LEU A 107 -13.43 -12.13 20.36
N GLY A 108 -12.49 -11.46 21.02
CA GLY A 108 -12.29 -11.56 22.46
C GLY A 108 -13.49 -11.03 23.25
N ALA A 109 -14.10 -9.92 22.81
CA ALA A 109 -15.31 -9.39 23.43
C ALA A 109 -16.50 -10.35 23.33
N ARG A 110 -16.65 -11.03 22.18
CA ARG A 110 -17.68 -12.07 22.00
C ARG A 110 -17.40 -13.29 22.89
N ALA A 111 -16.18 -13.81 22.88
CA ALA A 111 -15.81 -14.98 23.67
C ALA A 111 -15.93 -14.74 25.17
N GLY A 112 -15.70 -13.51 25.65
CA GLY A 112 -15.85 -13.15 27.06
C GLY A 112 -17.28 -13.17 27.60
N VAL A 113 -18.30 -13.25 26.71
CA VAL A 113 -19.72 -13.33 27.10
C VAL A 113 -20.40 -14.64 26.67
N THR A 114 -19.70 -15.52 25.94
CA THR A 114 -20.20 -16.84 25.57
C THR A 114 -19.87 -17.85 26.66
N GLU A 115 -20.88 -18.60 27.13
CA GLU A 115 -20.67 -19.65 28.13
C GLU A 115 -19.71 -20.74 27.61
N GLY A 116 -18.69 -21.07 28.40
CA GLY A 116 -17.67 -22.06 28.05
C GLY A 116 -16.55 -21.56 27.13
N GLU A 117 -16.60 -20.31 26.65
CA GLU A 117 -15.49 -19.68 25.92
C GLU A 117 -14.64 -18.77 26.81
N ASN A 118 -13.42 -18.43 26.36
CA ASN A 118 -12.52 -17.53 27.08
C ASN A 118 -11.87 -16.53 26.12
N GLY A 119 -12.02 -15.24 26.43
CA GLY A 119 -11.44 -14.13 25.67
C GLY A 119 -9.93 -13.92 25.85
N PHE A 120 -9.29 -14.56 26.84
CA PHE A 120 -7.90 -14.29 27.25
C PHE A 120 -6.90 -14.46 26.10
N THR A 121 -6.98 -15.55 25.33
CA THR A 121 -6.07 -15.82 24.20
C THR A 121 -6.17 -14.72 23.14
N PHE A 122 -7.39 -14.24 22.83
CA PHE A 122 -7.58 -13.12 21.92
C PHE A 122 -6.96 -11.83 22.47
N GLY A 123 -7.05 -11.60 23.78
CA GLY A 123 -6.38 -10.48 24.45
C GLY A 123 -4.85 -10.52 24.34
N LEU A 124 -4.24 -11.71 24.46
CA LEU A 124 -2.80 -11.89 24.29
C LEU A 124 -2.37 -11.59 22.84
N LEU A 125 -3.08 -12.15 21.86
CA LEU A 125 -2.80 -11.90 20.44
C LEU A 125 -3.02 -10.43 20.07
N TYR A 126 -4.04 -9.79 20.63
CA TYR A 126 -4.31 -8.36 20.43
C TYR A 126 -3.11 -7.51 20.86
N ALA A 127 -2.55 -7.78 22.04
CA ALA A 127 -1.37 -7.07 22.54
C ALA A 127 -0.15 -7.26 21.63
N LEU A 128 0.06 -8.48 21.11
CA LEU A 128 1.14 -8.76 20.15
C LEU A 128 0.96 -7.98 18.85
N GLU A 129 -0.26 -7.90 18.31
CA GLU A 129 -0.50 -7.13 17.09
C GLU A 129 -0.31 -5.61 17.28
N LEU A 130 -0.63 -5.08 18.47
CA LEU A 130 -0.30 -3.68 18.78
C LEU A 130 1.21 -3.42 18.83
N GLU A 131 2.00 -4.41 19.27
CA GLU A 131 3.47 -4.34 19.24
C GLU A 131 3.99 -4.39 17.80
N ASN A 132 3.51 -5.35 17.01
CA ASN A 132 3.86 -5.49 15.60
C ASN A 132 3.54 -4.20 14.81
N ALA A 133 2.37 -3.59 15.05
CA ALA A 133 1.99 -2.33 14.43
C ALA A 133 2.96 -1.19 14.81
N ARG A 134 3.43 -1.14 16.06
CA ARG A 134 4.42 -0.14 16.52
C ARG A 134 5.78 -0.37 15.88
N GLN A 135 6.25 -1.62 15.81
CA GLN A 135 7.51 -1.96 15.15
C GLN A 135 7.48 -1.63 13.65
N ALA A 136 6.43 -2.04 12.93
CA ALA A 136 6.29 -1.74 11.51
C ALA A 136 6.24 -0.22 11.22
N ARG A 137 5.73 0.57 12.18
CA ARG A 137 5.78 2.04 12.11
C ARG A 137 7.20 2.58 12.26
N ALA A 138 7.98 2.03 13.20
CA ALA A 138 9.38 2.38 13.35
C ALA A 138 10.18 2.04 12.08
N ASP A 139 9.93 0.87 11.50
CA ASP A 139 10.55 0.44 10.23
C ASP A 139 10.19 1.39 9.08
N ALA A 140 8.94 1.88 9.05
CA ALA A 140 8.51 2.86 8.05
C ALA A 140 9.32 4.17 8.12
N ALA A 141 9.80 4.57 9.29
CA ALA A 141 10.66 5.75 9.45
C ALA A 141 12.02 5.59 8.75
N HIS A 142 12.52 4.35 8.65
CA HIS A 142 13.77 4.06 7.93
C HIS A 142 13.62 4.14 6.39
N LEU A 143 12.39 4.15 5.87
CA LEU A 143 12.12 4.25 4.43
C LEU A 143 12.24 5.68 3.86
N VAL A 144 12.34 6.70 4.71
CA VAL A 144 12.42 8.12 4.29
C VAL A 144 13.88 8.60 4.13
N LYS A 145 14.87 7.75 4.47
CA LYS A 145 16.30 8.04 4.29
C LYS A 145 16.72 8.11 2.81
#